data_AF-A0A0C9WGY4-F1
#
_entry.id   AF-A0A0C9WGY4-F1
#
_cell.length_a   1.000
_cell.length_b   1.000
_cell.length_c   1.000
_cell.angle_alpha   90.00
_cell.angle_beta   90.00
_cell.angle_gamma   90.00
#
_symmetry.space_group_name_H-M   'P 1'
#
loop_
_entity.id
_entity.type
_entity.pdbx_description
1 polymer ?
#
loop_
_entity_poly.entity_id
_entity_poly.type
_entity_poly.pdbx_seq_one_letter_code
_entity_poly.pdbx_strand_id
1 'polypeptide(L)'
;QACGLEGSPESALKWIGSLKENYILIFDNADVLSPAALEGYFPTGMRGNILITSRNSAMMTLTSLRNSLEVIEMEEMEAIELLLKASCL
;
A
#
# COMPACT_ATOMS: atom_id res chain seq x y z
N GLN A 1 9.90 -12.93 -23.67
CA GLN A 1 10.63 -13.79 -22.74
C GLN A 1 10.31 -13.28 -21.34
N ALA A 2 9.47 -13.99 -20.58
CA ALA A 2 9.18 -13.60 -19.20
C ALA A 2 10.52 -13.65 -18.44
N CYS A 3 10.94 -12.50 -17.92
CA CYS A 3 12.17 -12.38 -17.16
C CYS A 3 12.17 -13.46 -16.08
N GLY A 4 13.23 -14.25 -16.01
CA GLY A 4 13.41 -15.24 -14.95
C GLY A 4 13.45 -14.51 -13.62
N LEU A 5 12.30 -14.40 -12.99
CA LEU A 5 12.22 -14.04 -11.59
C LEU A 5 12.79 -15.26 -10.86
N GLU A 6 14.03 -15.18 -10.40
CA GLU A 6 14.36 -15.93 -9.19
C GLU A 6 13.26 -15.61 -8.18
N GLY A 7 12.76 -16.61 -7.46
CA GLY A 7 11.60 -16.50 -6.56
C GLY A 7 11.84 -15.63 -5.32
N SER A 8 12.72 -14.64 -5.41
CA SER A 8 13.09 -13.70 -4.37
C SER A 8 12.31 -12.38 -4.51
N PRO A 9 11.99 -11.70 -3.40
CA PRO A 9 11.38 -10.38 -3.42
C PRO A 9 12.19 -9.36 -4.22
N GLU A 10 13.52 -9.38 -4.13
CA GLU A 10 14.41 -8.43 -4.81
C GLU A 10 14.28 -8.51 -6.34
N SER A 11 14.08 -9.72 -6.87
CA SER A 11 13.86 -9.93 -8.31
C SER A 11 12.53 -9.32 -8.75
N ALA A 12 11.48 -9.45 -7.94
CA ALA A 12 10.19 -8.82 -8.21
C ALA A 12 10.31 -7.29 -8.18
N LEU A 13 11.01 -6.72 -7.20
CA LEU A 13 11.20 -5.26 -7.09
C LEU A 13 11.98 -4.69 -8.27
N LYS A 14 13.04 -5.38 -8.72
CA LYS A 14 13.78 -5.00 -9.93
C LYS A 14 12.90 -5.06 -11.19
N TRP A 15 12.07 -6.09 -11.30
CA TRP A 15 11.15 -6.22 -12.43
C TRP A 15 10.11 -5.10 -12.44
N ILE A 16 9.44 -4.83 -11.31
CA ILE A 16 8.48 -3.73 -11.18
C ILE A 16 9.15 -2.39 -11.50
N GLY A 17 10.36 -2.16 -10.99
CA GLY A 17 11.14 -0.97 -11.28
C GLY A 17 11.55 -0.80 -12.75
N SER A 18 11.58 -1.89 -13.51
CA SER A 18 11.92 -1.89 -14.95
C SER A 18 10.71 -1.65 -15.87
N LEU A 19 9.49 -1.67 -15.34
CA LEU A 19 8.27 -1.44 -16.12
C LEU A 19 8.29 -0.06 -16.78
N LYS A 20 7.83 0.02 -18.03
CA LYS A 20 7.77 1.29 -18.77
C LYS A 20 6.47 2.03 -18.47
N GLU A 21 5.43 1.26 -18.18
CA GLU A 21 4.08 1.66 -17.82
C GLU A 21 4.01 2.08 -16.35
N ASN A 22 3.01 2.91 -16.02
CA ASN A 22 2.74 3.27 -14.65
C ASN A 22 2.20 2.07 -13.86
N TYR A 23 2.59 1.97 -12.60
CA TYR A 23 2.09 0.96 -11.68
C TYR A 23 1.58 1.58 -10.38
N ILE A 24 0.76 0.80 -9.68
CA ILE A 24 0.44 1.02 -8.28
C ILE A 24 0.87 -0.22 -7.50
N LEU A 25 1.58 -0.01 -6.40
CA LEU A 25 1.94 -1.06 -5.45
C LEU A 25 1.17 -0.82 -4.15
N ILE A 26 0.51 -1.85 -3.64
CA ILE A 26 -0.31 -1.76 -2.43
C ILE A 26 0.31 -2.66 -1.37
N PHE A 27 0.75 -2.05 -0.27
CA PHE A 27 1.06 -2.75 0.96
C PHE A 27 -0.19 -2.71 1.83
N ASP A 28 -0.94 -3.81 1.80
CA ASP A 28 -2.15 -3.93 2.59
C ASP A 28 -1.84 -4.43 4.00
N ASN A 29 -2.41 -3.79 5.02
CA ASN A 29 -2.29 -4.18 6.43
C ASN A 29 -0.83 -4.27 6.94
N ALA A 30 0.00 -3.28 6.59
CA ALA A 30 1.42 -3.20 6.94
C ALA A 30 1.65 -2.82 8.43
N ASP A 31 1.04 -3.56 9.34
CA ASP A 31 1.04 -3.26 10.78
C ASP A 31 2.29 -3.75 11.50
N VAL A 32 2.86 -4.87 11.03
CA VAL A 32 3.87 -5.65 11.76
C VAL A 32 5.30 -5.15 11.49
N LEU A 33 5.53 -4.56 10.31
CA LEU A 33 6.85 -4.09 9.92
C LEU A 33 7.15 -2.71 10.52
N SER A 34 8.43 -2.42 10.73
CA SER A 34 8.88 -1.05 10.94
C SER A 34 8.93 -0.30 9.60
N PRO A 35 8.89 1.05 9.60
CA PRO A 35 9.03 1.83 8.38
C PRO A 35 10.28 1.45 7.57
N ALA A 36 11.45 1.34 8.23
CA ALA A 36 12.70 0.98 7.58
C ALA A 36 12.68 -0.43 6.96
N ALA A 37 11.97 -1.39 7.58
CA ALA A 37 11.83 -2.72 7.01
C ALA A 37 10.92 -2.73 5.78
N LEU A 38 9.83 -1.96 5.79
CA LEU A 38 8.91 -1.84 4.67
C LEU A 38 9.55 -1.11 3.48
N GLU A 39 10.35 -0.08 3.73
CA GLU A 39 11.06 0.70 2.71
C GLU A 39 12.01 -0.18 1.85
N GLY A 40 12.56 -1.24 2.44
CA GLY A 40 13.36 -2.24 1.70
C GLY A 40 12.58 -2.95 0.58
N TYR A 41 11.26 -2.88 0.59
CA TYR A 41 10.38 -3.39 -0.45
C TYR A 41 9.93 -2.33 -1.47
N PHE A 42 10.52 -1.14 -1.47
CA PHE A 42 10.18 -0.13 -2.47
C PHE A 42 10.87 -0.47 -3.81
N PRO A 43 10.12 -0.56 -4.92
CA PRO A 43 10.71 -0.80 -6.24
C PRO A 43 11.64 0.34 -6.65
N THR A 44 12.69 -0.01 -7.38
CA THR A 44 13.64 0.99 -7.90
C THR A 44 12.99 1.82 -9.02
N GLY A 45 13.18 3.14 -9.03
CA GLY A 45 12.64 4.03 -10.08
C GLY A 45 11.45 4.87 -9.61
N MET A 46 10.90 5.71 -10.51
CA MET A 46 9.90 6.74 -10.15
C MET A 46 8.62 6.68 -11.00
N ARG A 47 8.32 5.54 -11.62
CA ARG A 47 7.19 5.41 -12.58
C ARG A 47 5.86 4.99 -11.95
N GLY A 48 5.79 4.82 -10.63
CA GLY A 48 4.58 4.34 -9.97
C GLY A 48 4.30 5.02 -8.63
N ASN A 49 3.14 4.68 -8.07
CA ASN A 49 2.74 5.13 -6.74
C ASN A 49 2.66 3.94 -5.79
N ILE A 50 2.92 4.19 -4.50
CA ILE A 50 2.82 3.19 -3.44
C ILE A 50 1.69 3.63 -2.50
N LEU A 51 0.75 2.75 -2.24
CA LEU A 51 -0.28 2.90 -1.21
C LEU A 51 0.05 1.96 -0.06
N ILE A 52 0.05 2.50 1.16
CA ILE A 52 0.31 1.73 2.38
C ILE A 52 -0.92 1.89 3.27
N THR A 53 -1.59 0.78 3.60
CA THR A 53 -2.62 0.76 4.65
C THR A 53 -2.00 0.16 5.90
N SER A 54 -2.16 0.82 7.04
CA SER A 54 -1.58 0.38 8.31
C SER A 54 -2.25 1.08 9.49
N ARG A 55 -2.34 0.39 10.62
CA ARG A 55 -2.65 0.94 11.94
C ARG A 55 -1.41 1.52 12.63
N ASN A 56 -0.22 1.23 12.10
CA ASN A 56 1.05 1.77 12.61
C ASN A 56 1.28 3.19 12.08
N SER A 57 0.97 4.20 12.88
CA SER A 57 1.15 5.63 12.52
C SER A 57 2.59 6.01 12.16
N ALA A 58 3.59 5.23 12.59
CA ALA A 58 4.98 5.45 12.18
C ALA A 58 5.18 5.31 10.66
N MET A 59 4.28 4.61 9.94
CA MET A 59 4.34 4.49 8.47
C MET A 59 4.21 5.82 7.74
N MET A 60 3.63 6.85 8.38
CA MET A 60 3.56 8.20 7.83
C MET A 60 4.94 8.79 7.55
N THR A 61 6.01 8.30 8.22
CA THR A 61 7.39 8.75 7.98
C THR A 61 7.95 8.34 6.62
N LEU A 62 7.34 7.37 5.93
CA LEU A 62 7.74 6.91 4.59
C LEU A 62 7.26 7.81 3.45
N THR A 63 6.45 8.81 3.77
CA THR A 63 5.87 9.72 2.78
C THR A 63 5.79 11.15 3.32
N SER A 64 5.40 12.09 2.47
CA SER A 64 5.16 13.46 2.92
C SER A 64 3.84 13.55 3.70
N LEU A 65 3.74 14.52 4.63
CA LEU A 65 2.51 14.77 5.39
C LEU A 65 1.26 14.99 4.52
N ARG A 66 1.43 15.49 3.29
CA ARG A 66 0.33 15.70 2.34
C ARG A 66 -0.19 14.40 1.70
N ASN A 67 0.63 13.35 1.74
CA ASN A 67 0.34 12.05 1.15
C ASN A 67 0.01 11.00 2.23
N SER A 68 -0.15 11.43 3.47
CA SER A 68 -0.60 10.60 4.59
C SER A 68 -2.01 11.03 5.01
N LEU A 69 -2.90 10.07 5.13
CA LEU A 69 -4.27 10.28 5.61
C LEU A 69 -4.55 9.30 6.74
N GLU A 70 -4.83 9.84 7.92
CA GLU A 70 -5.38 9.04 9.01
C GLU A 70 -6.87 8.80 8.72
N VAL A 71 -7.26 7.53 8.68
CA VAL A 71 -8.67 7.14 8.57
C VAL A 71 -9.24 7.11 9.98
N ILE A 72 -10.12 8.06 10.26
CA ILE A 72 -10.82 8.15 11.54
C ILE A 72 -12.04 7.22 11.58
N GLU A 73 -12.81 7.31 12.65
CA GLU A 73 -14.04 6.55 12.83
C GLU A 73 -15.07 6.87 11.74
N MET A 74 -15.82 5.84 11.35
CA MET A 74 -16.95 5.95 10.43
C MET A 74 -18.07 6.76 11.08
N GLU A 75 -18.71 7.65 10.33
CA GLU A 75 -19.82 8.42 10.87
C GLU A 75 -21.03 7.51 11.16
N GLU A 76 -21.85 7.87 12.15
CA GLU A 76 -23.02 7.07 12.53
C GLU A 76 -23.95 6.79 11.34
N MET A 77 -24.18 7.78 10.49
CA MET A 77 -25.02 7.63 9.30
C MET A 77 -24.41 6.71 8.25
N GLU A 78 -23.09 6.76 8.05
CA GLU A 78 -22.37 5.82 7.17
C GLU A 78 -22.45 4.39 7.71
N ALA A 79 -22.37 4.22 9.03
CA ALA A 79 -22.50 2.92 9.69
C ALA A 79 -23.92 2.36 9.55
N ILE A 80 -24.96 3.19 9.75
CA ILE A 80 -26.36 2.80 9.50
C ILE A 80 -26.55 2.41 8.04
N GLU A 81 -26.04 3.19 7.10
CA GLU A 81 -26.12 2.89 5.67
C GLU A 81 -25.43 1.57 5.32
N LEU A 82 -24.24 1.33 5.88
CA LEU A 82 -23.50 0.09 5.69
C LEU A 82 -24.29 -1.13 6.21
N LEU A 83 -24.89 -1.02 7.41
CA LEU A 83 -25.72 -2.08 7.98
C LEU A 83 -26.96 -2.34 7.14
N LEU A 84 -27.65 -1.30 6.67
CA LEU A 84 -28.83 -1.43 5.80
C LEU A 84 -28.46 -2.14 4.49
N LYS A 85 -27.36 -1.72 3.83
CA LYS A 85 -26.84 -2.36 2.61
C LYS A 85 -26.47 -3.83 2.83
N ALA A 86 -25.86 -4.16 3.97
CA ALA A 86 -25.47 -5.52 4.30
C ALA A 86 -26.66 -6.42 4.68
N SER A 87 -27.79 -5.84 5.10
CA SER A 87 -28.94 -6.59 5.61
C SER A 87 -29.82 -7.27 4.54
N CYS A 88 -29.53 -7.06 3.24
CA CYS A 88 -30.32 -7.62 2.13
C CYS A 88 -31.85 -7.38 2.27
N LEU A 89 -32.24 -6.11 2.40
CA LEU A 89 -33.57 -5.64 1.96
C LEU A 89 -33.48 -5.09 0.54
#